data_AF-A0A929I3S0-F1
#
_entry.id   AF-A0A929I3S0-F1
#
_cell.length_a   1.000
_cell.length_b   1.000
_cell.length_c   1.000
_cell.angle_alpha   90.00
_cell.angle_beta   90.00
_cell.angle_gamma   90.00
#
_symmetry.space_group_name_H-M   'P 1'
#
loop_
_entity.id
_entity.type
_entity.pdbx_description
1 polymer ?
#
loop_
_entity_poly.entity_id
_entity_poly.type
_entity_poly.pdbx_seq_one_letter_code
_entity_poly.pdbx_strand_id
1 'polypeptide(L)'
;IKPVNASVMFNTIMEVFDKDVDRGPRIRAKQESEKDTLKTIKGASVLLVEDNEINQQVAREILSDAGLEVTLANDGQEAVDAVQQNKFDAVLMDIQMPVMDGYTATREIRNLKSEIRNVPVIAMTAHAMTGDREKSIQAGMNDHVAKPIDPEALFTTLLKWIQRPADRENDQLPETETSKSSKVEDSDRSPLPFQADGNDDLPPSLAGFDLAAGLKRLQGNRRLYRKLLLDFANGYREASENIHHALIANDINQVHSLVHNIKGLAGNLSATDLQNAAAEMDSSVKKALSGEKLMPGQLESNLSAVKKALEEALASCQTLERSNNKKAGVTSGGSSVSMPPDLARQTAGQLLAAVDMGDITDLKSIAEALKSKSESYTAFSEKITHLAENFDFDGIKQLADELESHK
;
A
#
# COMPACT_ATOMS: atom_id res chain seq x y z
N ILE A 1 0.58 30.81 -10.85
CA ILE A 1 0.66 29.32 -10.81
C ILE A 1 1.91 28.95 -10.02
N LYS A 2 1.73 28.50 -8.77
CA LYS A 2 2.73 27.97 -7.82
C LYS A 2 1.96 27.13 -6.78
N PRO A 3 2.60 26.11 -6.17
CA PRO A 3 3.99 25.69 -6.39
C PRO A 3 4.09 24.67 -7.53
N VAL A 4 5.22 24.71 -8.23
CA VAL A 4 5.55 23.79 -9.33
C VAL A 4 6.34 22.62 -8.74
N ASN A 5 5.81 21.41 -8.85
CA ASN A 5 6.43 20.16 -8.40
C ASN A 5 7.62 19.80 -9.34
N ALA A 6 8.75 19.35 -8.78
CA ALA A 6 9.93 18.91 -9.55
C ALA A 6 9.60 17.79 -10.55
N SER A 7 8.61 16.93 -10.27
CA SER A 7 8.17 15.86 -11.16
C SER A 7 7.24 16.32 -12.29
N VAL A 8 6.43 17.37 -12.07
CA VAL A 8 5.61 17.99 -13.13
C VAL A 8 6.51 18.84 -14.03
N MET A 9 7.46 19.55 -13.43
CA MET A 9 8.52 20.20 -14.21
C MET A 9 9.29 19.15 -15.03
N PHE A 10 9.59 17.98 -14.45
CA PHE A 10 10.28 16.89 -15.13
C PHE A 10 9.47 16.28 -16.29
N ASN A 11 8.19 15.98 -16.11
CA ASN A 11 7.35 15.41 -17.18
C ASN A 11 7.02 16.43 -18.28
N THR A 12 6.73 17.68 -17.93
CA THR A 12 6.53 18.76 -18.92
C THR A 12 7.84 19.13 -19.63
N ILE A 13 8.99 19.00 -18.97
CA ILE A 13 10.31 19.09 -19.62
C ILE A 13 10.56 17.86 -20.50
N MET A 14 10.16 16.65 -20.12
CA MET A 14 10.33 15.44 -20.94
C MET A 14 9.50 15.50 -22.23
N GLU A 15 8.27 16.04 -22.21
CA GLU A 15 7.44 16.23 -23.40
C GLU A 15 7.90 17.40 -24.30
N VAL A 16 8.55 18.43 -23.73
CA VAL A 16 9.00 19.62 -24.48
C VAL A 16 10.45 19.50 -24.98
N PHE A 17 11.32 18.75 -24.29
CA PHE A 17 12.74 18.57 -24.65
C PHE A 17 13.00 17.39 -25.59
N ASP A 18 11.96 16.70 -26.09
CA ASP A 18 12.03 15.91 -27.32
C ASP A 18 12.27 16.82 -28.57
N LYS A 19 12.30 18.14 -28.36
CA LYS A 19 12.83 19.13 -29.30
C LYS A 19 13.95 19.95 -28.65
N ASP A 20 15.17 19.52 -28.92
CA ASP A 20 16.44 20.27 -28.95
C ASP A 20 16.57 21.47 -28.00
N VAL A 21 16.97 21.24 -26.74
CA VAL A 21 17.78 22.24 -26.03
C VAL A 21 18.83 21.58 -25.13
N ASP A 22 20.07 22.01 -25.35
CA ASP A 22 21.31 21.58 -24.74
C ASP A 22 21.36 21.89 -23.22
N ARG A 23 21.45 20.85 -22.38
CA ARG A 23 21.67 20.97 -20.92
C ARG A 23 23.02 20.34 -20.56
N GLY A 24 23.82 21.08 -19.79
CA GLY A 24 25.23 20.78 -19.55
C GLY A 24 25.55 19.43 -18.87
N PRO A 25 26.83 18.99 -18.93
CA PRO A 25 27.20 17.56 -18.84
C PRO A 25 26.99 16.88 -17.47
N ARG A 26 26.97 17.64 -16.37
CA ARG A 26 26.98 17.07 -15.00
C ARG A 26 25.61 16.63 -14.47
N ILE A 27 24.52 17.27 -14.90
CA ILE A 27 23.16 16.91 -14.46
C ILE A 27 22.60 15.78 -15.33
N ARG A 28 22.91 15.78 -16.64
CA ARG A 28 22.62 14.66 -17.54
C ARG A 28 23.25 13.35 -17.05
N ALA A 29 24.53 13.38 -16.66
CA ALA A 29 25.24 12.17 -16.22
C ALA A 29 24.66 11.49 -14.97
N LYS A 30 24.17 12.26 -13.98
CA LYS A 30 23.53 11.67 -12.76
C LYS A 30 22.12 11.15 -13.04
N GLN A 31 21.37 11.83 -13.91
CA GLN A 31 20.01 11.44 -14.28
C GLN A 31 19.95 10.25 -15.27
N GLU A 32 20.96 10.12 -16.14
CA GLU A 32 21.14 8.94 -17.00
C GLU A 32 21.60 7.74 -16.17
N SER A 33 22.50 7.92 -15.18
CA SER A 33 22.96 6.80 -14.35
C SER A 33 21.88 6.20 -13.45
N GLU A 34 21.03 7.00 -12.80
CA GLU A 34 19.96 6.48 -11.93
C GLU A 34 18.88 5.73 -12.73
N LYS A 35 18.49 6.25 -13.91
CA LYS A 35 17.55 5.59 -14.81
C LYS A 35 18.12 4.32 -15.44
N ASP A 36 19.40 4.28 -15.78
CA ASP A 36 20.05 3.06 -16.30
C ASP A 36 20.28 2.01 -15.20
N THR A 37 20.46 2.43 -13.94
CA THR A 37 20.67 1.49 -12.83
C THR A 37 19.38 0.76 -12.48
N LEU A 38 18.23 1.43 -12.41
CA LEU A 38 16.93 0.78 -12.14
C LEU A 38 16.47 -0.17 -13.27
N LYS A 39 16.87 0.08 -14.53
CA LYS A 39 16.65 -0.88 -15.63
C LYS A 39 17.28 -2.25 -15.34
N THR A 40 18.33 -2.31 -14.52
CA THR A 40 19.08 -3.55 -14.24
C THR A 40 18.26 -4.55 -13.42
N ILE A 41 17.32 -4.07 -12.60
CA ILE A 41 16.48 -4.91 -11.74
C ILE A 41 15.02 -4.96 -12.23
N LYS A 42 14.71 -4.34 -13.37
CA LYS A 42 13.36 -4.39 -13.94
C LYS A 42 12.97 -5.83 -14.25
N GLY A 43 11.76 -6.21 -13.86
CA GLY A 43 11.23 -7.57 -13.98
C GLY A 43 11.70 -8.54 -12.89
N ALA A 44 12.50 -8.08 -11.92
CA ALA A 44 12.87 -8.92 -10.80
C ALA A 44 11.66 -9.20 -9.89
N SER A 45 11.53 -10.45 -9.45
CA SER A 45 10.44 -10.91 -8.59
C SER A 45 10.81 -10.70 -7.12
N VAL A 46 10.05 -9.85 -6.42
CA VAL A 46 10.25 -9.50 -5.02
C VAL A 46 9.08 -10.00 -4.19
N LEU A 47 9.37 -10.75 -3.14
CA LEU A 47 8.38 -11.08 -2.11
C LEU A 47 8.36 -9.96 -1.07
N LEU A 48 7.21 -9.32 -0.90
CA LEU A 48 6.98 -8.30 0.12
C LEU A 48 6.14 -8.91 1.26
N VAL A 49 6.70 -8.94 2.46
CA VAL A 49 6.06 -9.51 3.66
C VAL A 49 5.80 -8.40 4.67
N GLU A 50 4.54 -8.07 4.88
CA GLU A 50 4.06 -6.96 5.74
C GLU A 50 2.62 -7.27 6.17
N ASP A 51 2.28 -7.08 7.44
CA ASP A 51 0.96 -7.43 8.00
C ASP A 51 -0.10 -6.32 7.85
N ASN A 52 0.31 -5.12 7.42
CA ASN A 52 -0.58 -4.00 7.23
C ASN A 52 -0.85 -3.70 5.75
N GLU A 53 -2.11 -3.82 5.32
CA GLU A 53 -2.55 -3.60 3.92
C GLU A 53 -2.17 -2.22 3.36
N ILE A 54 -2.22 -1.16 4.17
CA ILE A 54 -1.86 0.20 3.72
C ILE A 54 -0.35 0.27 3.46
N ASN A 55 0.47 -0.31 4.34
CA ASN A 55 1.92 -0.40 4.15
C ASN A 55 2.27 -1.30 2.95
N GLN A 56 1.58 -2.43 2.78
CA GLN A 56 1.71 -3.28 1.59
C GLN A 56 1.43 -2.49 0.31
N GLN A 57 0.35 -1.70 0.28
CA GLN A 57 -0.03 -0.89 -0.88
C GLN A 57 1.03 0.18 -1.19
N VAL A 58 1.57 0.85 -0.18
CA VAL A 58 2.66 1.84 -0.33
C VAL A 58 3.91 1.19 -0.92
N ALA A 59 4.39 0.10 -0.31
CA ALA A 59 5.61 -0.58 -0.73
C ALA A 59 5.45 -1.20 -2.13
N ARG A 60 4.31 -1.84 -2.39
CA ARG A 60 3.99 -2.43 -3.70
C ARG A 60 3.99 -1.36 -4.79
N GLU A 61 3.40 -0.19 -4.56
CA GLU A 61 3.43 0.88 -5.56
C GLU A 61 4.87 1.31 -5.87
N ILE A 62 5.65 1.61 -4.83
CA ILE A 62 7.05 2.05 -4.98
C ILE A 62 7.84 1.03 -5.82
N LEU A 63 7.68 -0.27 -5.52
CA LEU A 63 8.36 -1.35 -6.24
C LEU A 63 7.84 -1.54 -7.67
N SER A 64 6.52 -1.49 -7.87
CA SER A 64 5.88 -1.70 -9.17
C SER A 64 6.17 -0.54 -10.13
N ASP A 65 6.26 0.69 -9.65
CA ASP A 65 6.67 1.87 -10.43
C ASP A 65 8.10 1.74 -10.96
N ALA A 66 8.97 1.03 -10.24
CA ALA A 66 10.30 0.67 -10.70
C ALA A 66 10.32 -0.54 -11.66
N GLY A 67 9.16 -1.14 -11.93
CA GLY A 67 8.98 -2.28 -12.81
C GLY A 67 9.37 -3.61 -12.20
N LEU A 68 9.32 -3.76 -10.88
CA LEU A 68 9.51 -5.03 -10.16
C LEU A 68 8.18 -5.80 -10.11
N GLU A 69 8.26 -7.13 -10.12
CA GLU A 69 7.10 -8.00 -9.90
C GLU A 69 6.96 -8.28 -8.41
N VAL A 70 5.84 -7.87 -7.81
CA VAL A 70 5.66 -7.96 -6.35
C VAL A 70 4.63 -9.02 -6.00
N THR A 71 5.04 -10.00 -5.20
CA THR A 71 4.14 -10.95 -4.52
C THR A 71 4.00 -10.54 -3.06
N LEU A 72 2.78 -10.61 -2.51
CA LEU A 72 2.48 -10.25 -1.12
C LEU A 72 2.41 -11.48 -0.23
N ALA A 73 2.83 -11.33 1.02
CA ALA A 73 2.56 -12.24 2.13
C ALA A 73 2.24 -11.42 3.39
N ASN A 74 1.30 -11.89 4.20
CA ASN A 74 0.77 -11.16 5.36
C ASN A 74 1.50 -11.49 6.66
N ASP A 75 2.26 -12.59 6.70
CA ASP A 75 3.03 -13.00 7.86
C ASP A 75 4.25 -13.86 7.47
N GLY A 76 5.05 -14.22 8.48
CA GLY A 76 6.26 -15.01 8.29
C GLY A 76 6.00 -16.43 7.77
N GLN A 77 4.86 -17.04 8.09
CA GLN A 77 4.52 -18.39 7.62
C GLN A 77 4.17 -18.36 6.14
N GLU A 78 3.31 -17.42 5.72
CA GLU A 78 3.01 -17.20 4.30
C GLU A 78 4.27 -16.91 3.50
N ALA A 79 5.24 -16.20 4.08
CA ALA A 79 6.53 -15.96 3.44
C ALA A 79 7.35 -17.24 3.25
N VAL A 80 7.43 -18.11 4.26
CA VAL A 80 8.11 -19.41 4.16
C VAL A 80 7.44 -20.27 3.09
N ASP A 81 6.12 -20.32 3.06
CA ASP A 81 5.35 -21.09 2.08
C ASP A 81 5.55 -20.54 0.66
N ALA A 82 5.54 -19.21 0.49
CA ALA A 82 5.73 -18.55 -0.78
C ALA A 82 7.11 -18.86 -1.39
N VAL A 83 8.20 -18.77 -0.62
CA VAL A 83 9.56 -19.05 -1.12
C VAL A 83 9.80 -20.54 -1.41
N GLN A 84 8.96 -21.44 -0.88
CA GLN A 84 9.00 -22.85 -1.22
C GLN A 84 8.33 -23.14 -2.57
N GLN A 85 7.30 -22.36 -2.90
CA GLN A 85 6.49 -22.55 -4.12
C GLN A 85 7.05 -21.78 -5.31
N ASN A 86 7.66 -20.62 -5.08
CA ASN A 86 8.11 -19.68 -6.10
C ASN A 86 9.57 -19.26 -5.88
N LYS A 87 10.25 -18.87 -6.96
CA LYS A 87 11.60 -18.28 -6.88
C LYS A 87 11.47 -16.77 -6.81
N PHE A 88 12.22 -16.17 -5.89
CA PHE A 88 12.29 -14.72 -5.72
C PHE A 88 13.75 -14.25 -5.80
N ASP A 89 13.92 -13.02 -6.28
CA ASP A 89 15.21 -12.34 -6.40
C ASP A 89 15.59 -11.63 -5.10
N ALA A 90 14.59 -11.23 -4.32
CA ALA A 90 14.74 -10.69 -2.97
C ALA A 90 13.44 -10.88 -2.17
N VAL A 91 13.58 -10.88 -0.85
CA VAL A 91 12.48 -10.83 0.11
C VAL A 91 12.64 -9.56 0.94
N LEU A 92 11.62 -8.70 0.93
CA LEU A 92 11.48 -7.58 1.87
C LEU A 92 10.60 -8.05 3.02
N MET A 93 11.16 -8.13 4.22
CA MET A 93 10.53 -8.81 5.36
C MET A 93 10.35 -7.86 6.53
N ASP A 94 9.10 -7.55 6.92
CA ASP A 94 8.87 -6.93 8.23
C ASP A 94 9.30 -7.89 9.35
N ILE A 95 9.86 -7.33 10.41
CA ILE A 95 10.28 -8.08 11.58
C ILE A 95 9.08 -8.44 12.46
N GLN A 96 8.18 -7.49 12.70
CA GLN A 96 7.12 -7.65 13.68
C GLN A 96 5.80 -7.92 12.98
N MET A 97 5.38 -9.19 12.98
CA MET A 97 4.16 -9.64 12.33
C MET A 97 3.45 -10.67 13.23
N PRO A 98 2.13 -10.85 13.12
CA PRO A 98 1.40 -11.93 13.78
C PRO A 98 1.84 -13.30 13.24
N VAL A 99 1.40 -14.37 13.92
CA VAL A 99 1.67 -15.78 13.56
C VAL A 99 3.15 -16.18 13.63
N MET A 100 3.99 -15.57 12.81
CA MET A 100 5.43 -15.80 12.76
C MET A 100 6.16 -14.48 12.48
N ASP A 101 7.10 -14.13 13.36
CA ASP A 101 7.94 -12.94 13.20
C ASP A 101 9.00 -13.12 12.09
N GLY A 102 9.47 -12.01 11.51
CA GLY A 102 10.40 -12.03 10.40
C GLY A 102 11.77 -12.65 10.71
N TYR A 103 12.24 -12.61 11.98
CA TYR A 103 13.47 -13.29 12.36
C TYR A 103 13.30 -14.80 12.34
N THR A 104 12.18 -15.29 12.85
CA THR A 104 11.83 -16.71 12.86
C THR A 104 11.61 -17.21 11.44
N ALA A 105 10.83 -16.49 10.63
CA ALA A 105 10.66 -16.78 9.21
C ALA A 105 12.00 -16.85 8.47
N THR A 106 12.89 -15.88 8.68
CA THR A 106 14.22 -15.91 8.04
C THR A 106 15.01 -17.15 8.45
N ARG A 107 15.03 -17.52 9.74
CA ARG A 107 15.71 -18.74 10.19
C ARG A 107 15.14 -20.00 9.52
N GLU A 108 13.83 -20.07 9.34
CA GLU A 108 13.20 -21.19 8.63
C GLU A 108 13.59 -21.21 7.14
N ILE A 109 13.53 -20.07 6.45
CA ILE A 109 13.99 -19.93 5.07
C ILE A 109 15.45 -20.39 4.95
N ARG A 110 16.30 -20.06 5.93
CA ARG A 110 17.70 -20.48 5.96
C ARG A 110 17.90 -21.98 6.17
N ASN A 111 16.90 -22.71 6.65
CA ASN A 111 16.94 -24.17 6.81
C ASN A 111 16.40 -24.94 5.59
N LEU A 112 15.90 -24.24 4.56
CA LEU A 112 15.40 -24.86 3.32
C LEU A 112 16.53 -25.33 2.39
N LYS A 113 16.16 -25.94 1.26
CA LYS A 113 17.08 -26.41 0.22
C LYS A 113 17.97 -25.27 -0.27
N SER A 114 19.18 -25.60 -0.75
CA SER A 114 20.25 -24.63 -1.07
C SER A 114 19.84 -23.52 -2.03
N GLU A 115 18.96 -23.79 -3.00
CA GLU A 115 18.47 -22.80 -3.97
C GLU A 115 17.59 -21.72 -3.33
N ILE A 116 16.81 -22.07 -2.30
CA ILE A 116 15.90 -21.16 -1.60
C ILE A 116 16.63 -20.47 -0.44
N ARG A 117 17.46 -21.25 0.28
CA ARG A 117 18.20 -20.80 1.46
C ARG A 117 18.99 -19.51 1.23
N ASN A 118 19.48 -19.28 0.01
CA ASN A 118 20.36 -18.15 -0.29
C ASN A 118 19.61 -16.91 -0.82
N VAL A 119 18.27 -16.94 -0.90
CA VAL A 119 17.50 -15.76 -1.32
C VAL A 119 17.86 -14.57 -0.43
N PRO A 120 18.18 -13.39 -0.99
CA PRO A 120 18.43 -12.20 -0.19
C PRO A 120 17.19 -11.84 0.63
N VAL A 121 17.32 -11.77 1.96
CA VAL A 121 16.26 -11.32 2.86
C VAL A 121 16.69 -9.99 3.46
N ILE A 122 15.94 -8.94 3.16
CA ILE A 122 16.19 -7.56 3.60
C ILE A 122 15.13 -7.21 4.64
N ALA A 123 15.56 -6.90 5.85
CA ALA A 123 14.68 -6.57 6.96
C ALA A 123 14.06 -5.17 6.76
N MET A 124 12.74 -5.04 6.96
CA MET A 124 12.08 -3.75 7.11
C MET A 124 11.99 -3.44 8.60
N THR A 125 12.74 -2.44 9.08
CA THR A 125 12.90 -2.21 10.53
C THR A 125 12.39 -0.83 10.93
N ALA A 126 11.63 -0.74 12.03
CA ALA A 126 11.17 0.57 12.51
C ALA A 126 12.33 1.45 13.01
N HIS A 127 13.43 0.86 13.49
CA HIS A 127 14.61 1.55 13.99
C HIS A 127 15.89 0.88 13.45
N ALA A 128 16.79 1.66 12.85
CA ALA A 128 18.13 1.19 12.42
C ALA A 128 19.13 1.15 13.59
N MET A 129 18.66 0.87 14.81
CA MET A 129 19.52 0.84 16.00
C MET A 129 20.36 -0.45 16.05
N THR A 130 21.52 -0.37 16.69
CA THR A 130 22.55 -1.42 16.71
C THR A 130 22.03 -2.79 17.16
N GLY A 131 21.08 -2.84 18.11
CA GLY A 131 20.54 -4.11 18.63
C GLY A 131 19.64 -4.87 17.65
N ASP A 132 18.84 -4.17 16.85
CA ASP A 132 17.98 -4.80 15.84
C ASP A 132 18.82 -5.32 14.67
N ARG A 133 19.90 -4.60 14.34
CA ARG A 133 20.87 -5.05 13.32
C ARG A 133 21.55 -6.35 13.70
N GLU A 134 21.96 -6.51 14.96
CA GLU A 134 22.64 -7.73 15.40
C GLU A 134 21.69 -8.93 15.41
N LYS A 135 20.44 -8.76 15.86
CA LYS A 135 19.40 -9.79 15.76
C LYS A 135 19.09 -10.18 14.31
N SER A 136 19.03 -9.20 13.41
CA SER A 136 18.81 -9.42 11.98
C SER A 136 19.93 -10.28 11.37
N ILE A 137 21.18 -9.93 11.66
CA ILE A 137 22.36 -10.69 11.19
C ILE A 137 22.34 -12.13 11.76
N GLN A 138 22.05 -12.28 13.05
CA GLN A 138 21.97 -13.60 13.69
C GLN A 138 20.84 -14.48 13.12
N ALA A 139 19.73 -13.87 12.70
CA ALA A 139 18.65 -14.57 12.01
C ALA A 139 19.01 -14.99 10.58
N GLY A 140 20.08 -14.42 10.00
CA GLY A 140 20.53 -14.69 8.64
C GLY A 140 19.99 -13.71 7.60
N MET A 141 19.52 -12.53 8.01
CA MET A 141 19.12 -11.44 7.11
C MET A 141 20.36 -10.77 6.50
N ASN A 142 20.24 -10.34 5.25
CA ASN A 142 21.33 -9.82 4.43
C ASN A 142 21.57 -8.32 4.67
N ASP A 143 20.48 -7.56 4.83
CA ASP A 143 20.54 -6.11 5.03
C ASP A 143 19.23 -5.61 5.64
N HIS A 144 19.07 -4.29 5.72
CA HIS A 144 17.87 -3.67 6.24
C HIS A 144 17.49 -2.38 5.49
N VAL A 145 16.21 -2.05 5.54
CA VAL A 145 15.62 -0.78 5.12
C VAL A 145 14.78 -0.27 6.29
N ALA A 146 14.96 1.00 6.65
CA ALA A 146 14.19 1.60 7.73
C ALA A 146 12.75 1.86 7.29
N LYS A 147 11.79 1.65 8.19
CA LYS A 147 10.42 2.16 8.10
C LYS A 147 10.39 3.57 8.73
N PRO A 148 9.71 4.56 8.12
CA PRO A 148 8.95 4.47 6.88
C PRO A 148 9.86 4.34 5.65
N ILE A 149 9.35 3.63 4.63
CA ILE A 149 10.15 3.30 3.44
C ILE A 149 10.59 4.58 2.74
N ASP A 150 11.91 4.73 2.60
CA ASP A 150 12.53 5.72 1.73
C ASP A 150 12.88 5.06 0.39
N PRO A 151 12.25 5.46 -0.73
CA PRO A 151 12.49 4.85 -2.03
C PRO A 151 13.98 4.83 -2.43
N GLU A 152 14.74 5.89 -2.13
CA GLU A 152 16.16 5.97 -2.52
C GLU A 152 17.00 4.93 -1.77
N ALA A 153 16.77 4.79 -0.46
CA ALA A 153 17.43 3.78 0.37
C ALA A 153 17.00 2.36 -0.03
N LEU A 154 15.71 2.15 -0.29
CA LEU A 154 15.16 0.87 -0.71
C LEU A 154 15.81 0.39 -2.02
N PHE A 155 15.83 1.22 -3.06
CA PHE A 155 16.42 0.84 -4.34
C PHE A 155 17.92 0.64 -4.25
N THR A 156 18.63 1.46 -3.47
CA THR A 156 20.06 1.27 -3.22
C THR A 156 20.35 -0.10 -2.62
N THR A 157 19.53 -0.54 -1.65
CA THR A 157 19.65 -1.87 -1.04
C THR A 157 19.27 -2.98 -2.02
N LEU A 158 18.17 -2.84 -2.77
CA LEU A 158 17.75 -3.86 -3.75
C LEU A 158 18.78 -4.05 -4.87
N LEU A 159 19.33 -2.96 -5.41
CA LEU A 159 20.37 -2.99 -6.44
C LEU A 159 21.67 -3.67 -5.99
N LYS A 160 21.94 -3.68 -4.68
CA LYS A 160 23.09 -4.38 -4.09
C LYS A 160 22.89 -5.89 -4.03
N TRP A 161 21.65 -6.36 -3.88
CA TRP A 161 21.34 -7.77 -3.58
C TRP A 161 20.70 -8.54 -4.72
N ILE A 162 19.91 -7.88 -5.58
CA ILE A 162 19.34 -8.50 -6.77
C ILE A 162 20.46 -8.67 -7.80
N GLN A 163 20.83 -9.92 -8.06
CA GLN A 163 21.83 -10.26 -9.08
C GLN A 163 21.24 -10.10 -10.48
N ARG A 164 22.08 -9.74 -11.45
CA ARG A 164 21.64 -9.48 -12.82
C ARG A 164 21.03 -10.75 -13.42
N PRO A 165 19.97 -10.64 -14.25
CA PRO A 165 19.53 -11.75 -15.09
C PRO A 165 20.66 -12.31 -15.96
N ALA A 166 21.64 -11.48 -16.37
CA ALA A 166 22.80 -11.92 -17.14
C ALA A 166 23.78 -12.84 -16.37
N ASP A 167 23.78 -12.80 -15.03
CA ASP A 167 24.62 -13.68 -14.21
C ASP A 167 23.96 -15.06 -13.99
N ARG A 168 22.69 -15.22 -14.38
CA ARG A 168 21.95 -16.50 -14.33
C ARG A 168 22.29 -17.45 -15.47
N GLU A 169 22.91 -16.96 -16.55
CA GLU A 169 23.24 -17.79 -17.72
C GLU A 169 24.50 -18.66 -17.54
N ASN A 170 25.20 -18.58 -16.41
CA ASN A 170 26.46 -19.30 -16.22
C ASN A 170 26.38 -20.57 -15.34
N ASP A 171 25.18 -20.95 -14.87
CA ASP A 171 24.95 -22.28 -14.27
C ASP A 171 24.31 -23.21 -15.31
N GLN A 172 25.14 -24.12 -15.78
CA GLN A 172 24.96 -25.11 -16.84
C GLN A 172 23.58 -25.76 -16.89
N LEU A 173 22.86 -25.54 -17.99
CA LEU A 173 21.79 -26.40 -18.48
C LEU A 173 22.40 -27.59 -19.25
N PRO A 174 22.01 -28.85 -18.97
CA PRO A 174 22.09 -29.91 -19.96
C PRO A 174 20.91 -29.78 -20.92
N GLU A 175 21.22 -29.58 -22.19
CA GLU A 175 20.30 -29.74 -23.31
C GLU A 175 19.73 -31.15 -23.36
N THR A 176 18.40 -31.29 -23.40
CA THR A 176 17.73 -32.28 -24.27
C THR A 176 16.30 -31.85 -24.57
N GLU A 177 16.15 -31.33 -25.79
CA GLU A 177 15.16 -31.70 -26.81
C GLU A 177 13.67 -31.88 -26.46
N THR A 178 12.91 -30.94 -27.04
CA THR A 178 11.71 -31.16 -27.87
C THR A 178 10.42 -31.63 -27.19
N SER A 179 9.45 -30.70 -27.15
CA SER A 179 8.13 -30.96 -27.72
C SER A 179 7.44 -29.65 -28.13
N LYS A 180 6.79 -29.73 -29.28
CA LYS A 180 6.33 -28.64 -30.12
C LYS A 180 5.04 -27.98 -29.59
N SER A 181 4.98 -26.67 -29.80
CA SER A 181 3.83 -25.90 -30.29
C SER A 181 2.55 -25.89 -29.46
N SER A 182 2.24 -24.70 -28.93
CA SER A 182 1.08 -23.95 -29.41
C SER A 182 1.32 -22.45 -29.20
N LYS A 183 1.40 -21.74 -30.33
CA LYS A 183 1.26 -20.29 -30.40
C LYS A 183 -0.11 -19.92 -29.84
N VAL A 184 -0.14 -19.12 -28.80
CA VAL A 184 -1.27 -18.22 -28.52
C VAL A 184 -0.70 -16.82 -28.46
N GLU A 185 -1.41 -15.95 -29.15
CA GLU A 185 -0.99 -14.64 -29.61
C GLU A 185 -0.67 -13.69 -28.45
N ASP A 186 0.49 -13.08 -28.61
CA ASP A 186 1.00 -11.91 -27.93
C ASP A 186 0.02 -10.74 -28.12
N SER A 187 -0.75 -10.45 -27.07
CA SER A 187 -1.43 -9.17 -26.94
C SER A 187 -0.58 -8.29 -26.04
N ASP A 188 0.24 -7.51 -26.73
CA ASP A 188 0.88 -6.25 -26.33
C ASP A 188 0.16 -5.58 -25.15
N ARG A 189 0.58 -5.91 -23.93
CA ARG A 189 0.30 -5.14 -22.72
C ARG A 189 1.54 -4.34 -22.37
N SER A 190 1.83 -3.37 -23.22
CA SER A 190 2.49 -2.15 -22.77
C SER A 190 1.76 -1.61 -21.52
N PRO A 191 2.45 -1.28 -20.41
CA PRO A 191 1.79 -0.66 -19.27
C PRO A 191 1.20 0.67 -19.75
N LEU A 192 -0.13 0.76 -19.78
CA LEU A 192 -0.82 1.99 -20.10
C LEU A 192 -0.36 3.06 -19.09
N PRO A 193 0.13 4.23 -19.53
CA PRO A 193 0.29 5.35 -18.63
C PRO A 193 -1.09 5.67 -18.07
N PHE A 194 -1.20 5.65 -16.74
CA PHE A 194 -2.44 5.96 -16.03
C PHE A 194 -2.89 7.36 -16.45
N GLN A 195 -3.89 7.44 -17.33
CA GLN A 195 -4.46 8.71 -17.79
C GLN A 195 -5.17 9.38 -16.60
N ALA A 196 -4.91 10.67 -16.44
CA ALA A 196 -5.39 11.47 -15.32
C ALA A 196 -6.90 11.73 -15.42
N ASP A 197 -7.70 10.77 -14.96
CA ASP A 197 -9.12 11.01 -14.67
C ASP A 197 -9.28 11.80 -13.37
N GLY A 198 -9.44 13.12 -13.52
CA GLY A 198 -10.43 13.99 -12.84
C GLY A 198 -10.51 14.13 -11.31
N ASN A 199 -9.97 13.25 -10.46
CA ASN A 199 -10.26 13.25 -9.01
C ASN A 199 -9.03 13.50 -8.12
N ASP A 200 -8.25 14.52 -8.47
CA ASP A 200 -6.91 14.85 -7.92
C ASP A 200 -6.93 15.79 -6.68
N ASP A 201 -8.03 15.74 -5.91
CA ASP A 201 -8.39 16.80 -4.97
C ASP A 201 -7.85 16.55 -3.55
N LEU A 202 -6.52 16.52 -3.40
CA LEU A 202 -5.89 16.72 -2.09
C LEU A 202 -5.85 18.24 -1.79
N PRO A 203 -6.27 18.67 -0.58
CA PRO A 203 -6.20 20.07 -0.17
C PRO A 203 -4.73 20.55 -0.12
N PRO A 204 -4.49 21.87 -0.14
CA PRO A 204 -3.12 22.42 -0.06
C PRO A 204 -2.41 22.08 1.26
N SER A 205 -3.17 21.79 2.31
CA SER A 205 -2.67 21.33 3.62
C SER A 205 -3.72 20.46 4.29
N LEU A 206 -3.28 19.48 5.07
CA LEU A 206 -4.14 18.62 5.88
C LEU A 206 -3.54 18.55 7.28
N ALA A 207 -4.32 18.91 8.31
CA ALA A 207 -3.80 18.89 9.67
C ALA A 207 -3.39 17.47 10.07
N GLY A 208 -2.27 17.35 10.79
CA GLY A 208 -1.67 16.07 11.16
C GLY A 208 -0.84 15.39 10.08
N PHE A 209 -0.81 15.88 8.84
CA PHE A 209 -0.06 15.25 7.72
C PHE A 209 0.87 16.22 6.98
N ASP A 210 2.12 15.84 6.79
CA ASP A 210 3.01 16.47 5.82
C ASP A 210 2.73 15.91 4.41
N LEU A 211 1.79 16.56 3.72
CA LEU A 211 1.40 16.13 2.37
C LEU A 211 2.55 16.20 1.36
N ALA A 212 3.51 17.11 1.53
CA ALA A 212 4.63 17.23 0.61
C ALA A 212 5.58 16.04 0.78
N ALA A 213 5.89 15.67 2.02
CA ALA A 213 6.69 14.48 2.31
C ALA A 213 5.99 13.18 1.90
N GLY A 214 4.69 13.05 2.17
CA GLY A 214 3.90 11.87 1.80
C GLY A 214 3.82 11.67 0.29
N LEU A 215 3.55 12.75 -0.47
CA LEU A 215 3.56 12.71 -1.92
C LEU A 215 4.95 12.41 -2.48
N LYS A 216 6.02 12.95 -1.88
CA LYS A 216 7.39 12.66 -2.31
C LYS A 216 7.69 11.15 -2.23
N ARG A 217 7.26 10.47 -1.16
CA ARG A 217 7.44 9.02 -0.98
C ARG A 217 6.72 8.22 -2.06
N LEU A 218 5.53 8.66 -2.42
CA LEU A 218 4.70 8.04 -3.46
C LEU A 218 4.97 8.62 -4.86
N GLN A 219 6.17 9.18 -5.08
CA GLN A 219 6.60 9.75 -6.37
C GLN A 219 5.65 10.78 -7.00
N GLY A 220 4.82 11.43 -6.18
CA GLY A 220 3.81 12.38 -6.61
C GLY A 220 2.45 11.77 -6.96
N ASN A 221 2.22 10.48 -6.70
CA ASN A 221 0.94 9.81 -6.92
C ASN A 221 -0.13 10.29 -5.91
N ARG A 222 -0.77 11.40 -6.26
CA ARG A 222 -1.77 12.08 -5.43
C ARG A 222 -3.05 11.27 -5.24
N ARG A 223 -3.49 10.53 -6.26
CA ARG A 223 -4.66 9.66 -6.19
C ARG A 223 -4.44 8.54 -5.18
N LEU A 224 -3.31 7.86 -5.28
CA LEU A 224 -2.92 6.82 -4.33
C LEU A 224 -2.81 7.39 -2.91
N TYR A 225 -2.13 8.52 -2.75
CA TYR A 225 -1.96 9.11 -1.42
C TYR A 225 -3.30 9.47 -0.78
N ARG A 226 -4.23 10.05 -1.56
CA ARG A 226 -5.59 10.31 -1.12
C ARG A 226 -6.31 9.03 -0.70
N LYS A 227 -6.23 7.95 -1.49
CA LYS A 227 -6.81 6.66 -1.15
C LYS A 227 -6.28 6.15 0.20
N LEU A 228 -4.95 6.14 0.37
CA LEU A 228 -4.31 5.67 1.61
C LEU A 228 -4.73 6.47 2.85
N LEU A 229 -4.94 7.79 2.70
CA LEU A 229 -5.47 8.64 3.79
C LEU A 229 -6.90 8.29 4.17
N LEU A 230 -7.73 7.87 3.21
CA LEU A 230 -9.11 7.41 3.46
C LEU A 230 -9.12 6.00 4.06
N ASP A 231 -8.30 5.08 3.54
CA ASP A 231 -8.13 3.72 4.07
C ASP A 231 -7.69 3.78 5.54
N PHE A 232 -6.74 4.68 5.86
CA PHE A 232 -6.35 4.98 7.25
C PHE A 232 -7.53 5.43 8.11
N ALA A 233 -8.34 6.36 7.60
CA ALA A 233 -9.48 6.90 8.33
C ALA A 233 -10.57 5.86 8.63
N ASN A 234 -10.66 4.81 7.82
CA ASN A 234 -11.61 3.73 7.99
C ASN A 234 -11.05 2.62 8.89
N GLY A 235 -9.81 2.19 8.66
CA GLY A 235 -9.21 1.07 9.40
C GLY A 235 -8.80 1.39 10.84
N TYR A 236 -8.54 2.65 11.18
CA TYR A 236 -7.93 3.02 12.47
C TYR A 236 -8.84 3.77 13.44
N ARG A 237 -10.16 3.80 13.20
CA ARG A 237 -11.12 4.52 14.06
C ARG A 237 -11.12 4.06 15.52
N GLU A 238 -10.99 2.75 15.72
CA GLU A 238 -11.05 2.13 17.04
C GLU A 238 -9.67 1.84 17.64
N ALA A 239 -8.60 2.24 16.95
CA ALA A 239 -7.24 1.83 17.33
C ALA A 239 -6.83 2.32 18.73
N SER A 240 -7.23 3.54 19.15
CA SER A 240 -6.96 4.03 20.50
C SER A 240 -7.69 3.25 21.59
N GLU A 241 -8.93 2.84 21.31
CA GLU A 241 -9.73 2.06 22.27
C GLU A 241 -9.21 0.62 22.37
N ASN A 242 -8.78 0.03 21.24
CA ASN A 242 -8.13 -1.28 21.23
C ASN A 242 -6.83 -1.29 22.06
N ILE A 243 -6.01 -0.24 21.96
CA ILE A 243 -4.82 -0.08 22.80
C ILE A 243 -5.20 0.07 24.27
N HIS A 244 -6.25 0.86 24.57
CA HIS A 244 -6.74 1.05 25.93
C HIS A 244 -7.22 -0.26 26.56
N HIS A 245 -7.99 -1.05 25.82
CA HIS A 245 -8.46 -2.37 26.25
C HIS A 245 -7.30 -3.34 26.51
N ALA A 246 -6.30 -3.38 25.62
CA ALA A 246 -5.10 -4.21 25.80
C ALA A 246 -4.29 -3.79 27.05
N LEU A 247 -4.20 -2.49 27.35
CA LEU A 247 -3.57 -1.99 28.58
C LEU A 247 -4.34 -2.42 29.83
N ILE A 248 -5.68 -2.33 29.84
CA ILE A 248 -6.52 -2.81 30.96
C ILE A 248 -6.36 -4.31 31.17
N ALA A 249 -6.27 -5.08 30.08
CA ALA A 249 -6.03 -6.52 30.13
C ALA A 249 -4.59 -6.87 30.54
N ASN A 250 -3.71 -5.88 30.70
CA ASN A 250 -2.27 -6.03 30.95
C ASN A 250 -1.56 -6.90 29.88
N ASP A 251 -2.08 -6.90 28.65
CA ASP A 251 -1.47 -7.59 27.51
C ASP A 251 -0.49 -6.65 26.80
N ILE A 252 0.69 -6.53 27.40
CA ILE A 252 1.75 -5.63 26.91
C ILE A 252 2.24 -6.02 25.51
N ASN A 253 2.15 -7.31 25.13
CA ASN A 253 2.52 -7.75 23.78
C ASN A 253 1.53 -7.24 22.74
N GLN A 254 0.23 -7.32 23.04
CA GLN A 254 -0.80 -6.77 22.14
C GLN A 254 -0.69 -5.25 22.03
N VAL A 255 -0.43 -4.55 23.15
CA VAL A 255 -0.18 -3.09 23.13
C VAL A 255 1.01 -2.77 22.23
N HIS A 256 2.11 -3.52 22.36
CA HIS A 256 3.30 -3.33 21.55
C HIS A 256 3.00 -3.48 20.06
N SER A 257 2.29 -4.54 19.67
CA SER A 257 1.91 -4.78 18.27
C SER A 257 1.04 -3.64 17.71
N LEU A 258 -0.03 -3.25 18.41
CA LEU A 258 -0.93 -2.18 17.96
C LEU A 258 -0.20 -0.84 17.80
N VAL A 259 0.63 -0.46 18.77
CA VAL A 259 1.39 0.79 18.74
C VAL A 259 2.46 0.77 17.65
N HIS A 260 3.11 -0.37 17.45
CA HIS A 260 4.11 -0.54 16.40
C HIS A 260 3.49 -0.35 15.00
N ASN A 261 2.32 -0.97 14.77
CA ASN A 261 1.62 -0.88 13.49
C ASN A 261 1.18 0.57 13.20
N ILE A 262 0.63 1.28 14.20
CA ILE A 262 0.31 2.71 14.08
C ILE A 262 1.55 3.54 13.75
N LYS A 263 2.67 3.30 14.43
CA LYS A 263 3.93 4.02 14.20
C LYS A 263 4.43 3.85 12.76
N GLY A 264 4.42 2.62 12.24
CA GLY A 264 4.85 2.32 10.88
C GLY A 264 3.96 3.01 9.84
N LEU A 265 2.65 2.87 10.01
CA LEU A 265 1.64 3.49 9.16
C LEU A 265 1.73 5.02 9.15
N ALA A 266 1.78 5.63 10.33
CA ALA A 266 1.89 7.08 10.48
C ALA A 266 3.16 7.61 9.79
N GLY A 267 4.27 6.87 9.85
CA GLY A 267 5.46 7.20 9.11
C GLY A 267 5.26 7.18 7.59
N ASN A 268 4.63 6.13 7.06
CA ASN A 268 4.40 5.98 5.62
C ASN A 268 3.46 7.07 5.09
N LEU A 269 2.44 7.43 5.85
CA LEU A 269 1.50 8.50 5.53
C LEU A 269 2.04 9.91 5.82
N SER A 270 3.24 10.02 6.40
CA SER A 270 3.83 11.29 6.86
C SER A 270 2.95 12.03 7.89
N ALA A 271 2.28 11.27 8.76
CA ALA A 271 1.53 11.76 9.90
C ALA A 271 2.47 11.99 11.10
N THR A 272 3.27 13.05 11.04
CA THR A 272 4.44 13.24 11.93
C THR A 272 4.09 13.23 13.42
N ASP A 273 3.03 13.91 13.83
CA ASP A 273 2.65 14.00 15.24
C ASP A 273 2.19 12.64 15.79
N LEU A 274 1.39 11.91 15.00
CA LEU A 274 0.96 10.56 15.34
C LEU A 274 2.16 9.58 15.40
N GLN A 275 3.07 9.68 14.44
CA GLN A 275 4.28 8.85 14.41
C GLN A 275 5.15 9.08 15.66
N ASN A 276 5.34 10.34 16.06
CA ASN A 276 6.13 10.70 17.24
C ASN A 276 5.47 10.18 18.53
N ALA A 277 4.15 10.40 18.70
CA ALA A 277 3.41 9.90 19.85
C ALA A 277 3.47 8.37 19.95
N ALA A 278 3.29 7.67 18.82
CA ALA A 278 3.39 6.21 18.76
C ALA A 278 4.82 5.72 19.04
N ALA A 279 5.86 6.45 18.61
CA ALA A 279 7.25 6.10 18.91
C ALA A 279 7.60 6.22 20.40
N GLU A 280 7.10 7.24 21.09
CA GLU A 280 7.27 7.41 22.55
C GLU A 280 6.56 6.28 23.32
N MET A 281 5.35 5.92 22.88
CA MET A 281 4.61 4.80 23.44
C MET A 281 5.33 3.46 23.20
N ASP A 282 5.79 3.19 21.97
CA ASP A 282 6.56 2.00 21.58
C ASP A 282 7.80 1.84 22.46
N SER A 283 8.55 2.93 22.70
CA SER A 283 9.72 2.92 23.58
C SER A 283 9.36 2.55 25.03
N SER A 284 8.25 3.08 25.54
CA SER A 284 7.80 2.79 26.91
C SER A 284 7.29 1.36 27.06
N VAL A 285 6.61 0.84 26.06
CA VAL A 285 6.15 -0.55 26.01
C VAL A 285 7.33 -1.52 25.94
N LYS A 286 8.36 -1.22 25.13
CA LYS A 286 9.60 -2.01 25.09
C LYS A 286 10.30 -2.07 26.44
N LYS A 287 10.35 -0.96 27.18
CA LYS A 287 10.86 -0.94 28.56
C LYS A 287 10.04 -1.81 29.51
N ALA A 288 8.70 -1.78 29.38
CA ALA A 288 7.85 -2.68 30.15
C ALA A 288 8.16 -4.16 29.86
N LEU A 289 8.32 -4.51 28.58
CA LEU A 289 8.66 -5.87 28.15
C LEU A 289 10.05 -6.32 28.62
N SER A 290 11.03 -5.41 28.74
CA SER A 290 12.36 -5.72 29.28
C SER A 290 12.40 -5.79 30.82
N GLY A 291 11.29 -5.53 31.50
CA GLY A 291 11.20 -5.48 32.97
C GLY A 291 11.79 -4.21 33.58
N GLU A 292 12.06 -3.19 32.78
CA GLU A 292 12.50 -1.87 33.26
C GLU A 292 11.35 -1.13 33.95
N LYS A 293 11.71 -0.39 35.00
CA LYS A 293 10.72 0.33 35.82
C LYS A 293 10.24 1.58 35.08
N LEU A 294 8.95 1.61 34.75
CA LEU A 294 8.30 2.80 34.21
C LEU A 294 7.88 3.79 35.30
N MET A 295 7.77 5.06 34.93
CA MET A 295 7.14 6.07 35.78
C MET A 295 5.64 5.75 35.93
N PRO A 296 5.04 5.92 37.12
CA PRO A 296 3.62 5.72 37.31
C PRO A 296 2.80 6.61 36.36
N GLY A 297 1.84 6.04 35.64
CA GLY A 297 1.02 6.80 34.69
C GLY A 297 1.65 7.05 33.31
N GLN A 298 2.88 6.56 33.05
CA GLN A 298 3.58 6.86 31.80
C GLN A 298 2.86 6.28 30.58
N LEU A 299 2.37 5.03 30.65
CA LEU A 299 1.68 4.39 29.53
C LEU A 299 0.34 5.07 29.25
N GLU A 300 -0.36 5.50 30.29
CA GLU A 300 -1.61 6.24 30.22
C GLU A 300 -1.40 7.63 29.60
N SER A 301 -0.33 8.32 29.99
CA SER A 301 0.06 9.61 29.38
C SER A 301 0.41 9.45 27.90
N ASN A 302 1.18 8.41 27.55
CA ASN A 302 1.53 8.14 26.16
C ASN A 302 0.31 7.75 25.32
N LEU A 303 -0.59 6.93 25.87
CA LEU A 303 -1.86 6.60 25.21
C LEU A 303 -2.69 7.86 24.97
N SER A 304 -2.76 8.78 25.94
CA SER A 304 -3.47 10.04 25.75
C SER A 304 -2.88 10.89 24.62
N ALA A 305 -1.55 10.90 24.44
CA ALA A 305 -0.89 11.58 23.33
C ALA A 305 -1.20 10.91 21.99
N VAL A 306 -1.12 9.57 21.92
CA VAL A 306 -1.47 8.79 20.72
C VAL A 306 -2.93 9.02 20.34
N LYS A 307 -3.85 8.94 21.31
CA LYS A 307 -5.29 9.16 21.09
C LYS A 307 -5.55 10.54 20.50
N LYS A 308 -4.97 11.60 21.10
CA LYS A 308 -5.14 12.97 20.60
C LYS A 308 -4.64 13.12 19.15
N ALA A 309 -3.42 12.67 18.85
CA ALA A 309 -2.85 12.78 17.52
C ALA A 309 -3.62 11.94 16.48
N LEU A 310 -4.11 10.76 16.89
CA LEU A 310 -4.93 9.89 16.05
C LEU A 310 -6.28 10.55 15.74
N GLU A 311 -6.98 11.07 16.74
CA GLU A 311 -8.26 11.77 16.56
C GLU A 311 -8.13 12.99 15.64
N GLU A 312 -7.07 13.79 15.79
CA GLU A 312 -6.78 14.93 14.91
C GLU A 312 -6.52 14.49 13.45
N ALA A 313 -5.77 13.41 13.25
CA ALA A 313 -5.49 12.84 11.92
C ALA A 313 -6.76 12.26 11.28
N LEU A 314 -7.54 11.47 12.03
CA LEU A 314 -8.81 10.88 11.58
C LEU A 314 -9.83 11.96 11.22
N ALA A 315 -10.00 12.98 12.07
CA ALA A 315 -10.90 14.09 11.81
C ALA A 315 -10.52 14.84 10.53
N SER A 316 -9.22 15.03 10.29
CA SER A 316 -8.71 15.65 9.07
C SER A 316 -9.05 14.83 7.83
N CYS A 317 -8.84 13.50 7.86
CA CYS A 317 -9.21 12.63 6.73
C CYS A 317 -10.72 12.59 6.47
N GLN A 318 -11.57 12.65 7.51
CA GLN A 318 -13.03 12.74 7.33
C GLN A 318 -13.45 14.01 6.56
N THR A 319 -12.68 15.10 6.67
CA THR A 319 -12.96 16.30 5.85
C THR A 319 -12.68 16.08 4.36
N LEU A 320 -11.73 15.21 4.02
CA LEU A 320 -11.44 14.79 2.64
C LEU A 320 -12.59 13.97 2.05
N GLU A 321 -13.16 13.08 2.87
CA GLU A 321 -14.30 12.23 2.52
C GLU A 321 -15.56 13.09 2.27
N ARG A 322 -15.86 14.02 3.18
CA ARG A 322 -17.00 14.94 3.04
C ARG A 322 -16.87 15.89 1.85
N SER A 323 -15.66 16.29 1.49
CA SER A 323 -15.41 17.10 0.29
C SER A 323 -15.70 16.30 -0.99
N ASN A 324 -15.47 14.99 -0.96
CA ASN A 324 -15.87 14.07 -2.03
C ASN A 324 -17.40 14.03 -2.17
N ASN A 325 -18.11 13.83 -1.05
CA ASN A 325 -19.57 13.77 -1.06
C ASN A 325 -20.23 15.11 -1.39
N LYS A 326 -19.59 16.25 -1.11
CA LYS A 326 -20.09 17.58 -1.53
C LYS A 326 -19.84 17.88 -3.01
N LYS A 327 -18.72 17.43 -3.61
CA LYS A 327 -18.49 17.54 -5.06
C LYS A 327 -19.34 16.55 -5.86
N ALA A 328 -19.50 15.31 -5.36
CA ALA A 328 -20.51 14.38 -5.86
C ALA A 328 -21.95 14.90 -5.63
N GLY A 329 -22.15 15.74 -4.62
CA GLY A 329 -23.40 16.40 -4.27
C GLY A 329 -23.81 17.60 -5.14
N VAL A 330 -23.02 18.01 -6.14
CA VAL A 330 -23.49 19.01 -7.14
C VAL A 330 -24.39 18.38 -8.23
N THR A 331 -24.62 17.07 -8.14
CA THR A 331 -25.81 16.42 -8.72
C THR A 331 -26.73 15.87 -7.63
N SER A 332 -26.98 16.63 -6.55
CA SER A 332 -28.17 16.42 -5.71
C SER A 332 -29.42 17.03 -6.37
N GLY A 333 -29.57 16.86 -7.68
CA GLY A 333 -30.88 16.87 -8.31
C GLY A 333 -31.42 15.47 -8.13
N GLY A 334 -32.34 15.28 -7.18
CA GLY A 334 -33.04 14.02 -6.97
C GLY A 334 -33.56 13.49 -8.31
N SER A 335 -32.83 12.56 -8.90
CA SER A 335 -33.28 11.80 -10.04
C SER A 335 -33.80 10.52 -9.44
N SER A 336 -35.05 10.54 -8.95
CA SER A 336 -35.77 9.30 -8.68
C SER A 336 -35.71 8.48 -9.95
N VAL A 337 -34.89 7.43 -9.97
CA VAL A 337 -34.81 6.55 -11.13
C VAL A 337 -36.15 5.83 -11.14
N SER A 338 -37.02 6.22 -12.08
CA SER A 338 -38.31 5.55 -12.31
C SER A 338 -38.04 4.20 -12.97
N MET A 339 -37.52 3.25 -12.21
CA MET A 339 -37.28 1.88 -12.63
C MET A 339 -38.53 1.03 -12.36
N PRO A 340 -38.93 0.12 -13.29
CA PRO A 340 -40.01 -0.82 -13.02
C PRO A 340 -39.75 -1.60 -11.72
N PRO A 341 -40.78 -1.82 -10.86
CA PRO A 341 -40.60 -2.42 -9.53
C PRO A 341 -39.91 -3.79 -9.55
N ASP A 342 -40.19 -4.60 -10.57
CA ASP A 342 -39.58 -5.93 -10.71
C ASP A 342 -38.08 -5.86 -11.04
N LEU A 343 -37.70 -4.88 -11.88
CA LEU A 343 -36.29 -4.65 -12.24
C LEU A 343 -35.53 -4.05 -11.05
N ALA A 344 -36.14 -3.12 -10.31
CA ALA A 344 -35.54 -2.53 -9.11
C ALA A 344 -35.22 -3.59 -8.05
N ARG A 345 -36.17 -4.49 -7.77
CA ARG A 345 -35.96 -5.61 -6.83
C ARG A 345 -34.89 -6.58 -7.30
N GLN A 346 -34.90 -6.94 -8.59
CA GLN A 346 -33.89 -7.83 -9.15
C GLN A 346 -32.49 -7.21 -9.03
N THR A 347 -32.35 -5.94 -9.39
CA THR A 347 -31.08 -5.22 -9.32
C THR A 347 -30.61 -5.04 -7.88
N ALA A 348 -31.48 -4.67 -6.95
CA ALA A 348 -31.13 -4.56 -5.53
C ALA A 348 -30.62 -5.89 -4.97
N GLY A 349 -31.32 -7.00 -5.24
CA GLY A 349 -30.89 -8.33 -4.81
C GLY A 349 -29.55 -8.78 -5.42
N GLN A 350 -29.30 -8.45 -6.70
CA GLN A 350 -28.03 -8.75 -7.36
C GLN A 350 -26.87 -7.92 -6.80
N LEU A 351 -27.11 -6.63 -6.51
CA LEU A 351 -26.12 -5.77 -5.88
C LEU A 351 -25.77 -6.27 -4.48
N LEU A 352 -26.76 -6.59 -3.66
CA LEU A 352 -26.53 -7.12 -2.30
C LEU A 352 -25.75 -8.44 -2.34
N ALA A 353 -26.11 -9.37 -3.22
CA ALA A 353 -25.41 -10.64 -3.37
C ALA A 353 -23.94 -10.45 -3.81
N ALA A 354 -23.69 -9.55 -4.77
CA ALA A 354 -22.34 -9.26 -5.24
C ALA A 354 -21.51 -8.53 -4.17
N VAL A 355 -22.13 -7.66 -3.37
CA VAL A 355 -21.49 -7.01 -2.22
C VAL A 355 -21.14 -8.04 -1.13
N ASP A 356 -22.06 -8.94 -0.79
CA ASP A 356 -21.84 -9.97 0.25
C ASP A 356 -20.72 -10.94 -0.15
N MET A 357 -20.55 -11.18 -1.47
CA MET A 357 -19.46 -11.99 -2.02
C MET A 357 -18.18 -11.17 -2.31
N GLY A 358 -18.21 -9.84 -2.15
CA GLY A 358 -17.08 -8.96 -2.46
C GLY A 358 -16.69 -8.93 -3.94
N ASP A 359 -17.60 -9.29 -4.85
CA ASP A 359 -17.30 -9.46 -6.27
C ASP A 359 -17.52 -8.16 -7.07
N ILE A 360 -16.43 -7.44 -7.29
CA ILE A 360 -16.41 -6.18 -8.06
C ILE A 360 -16.67 -6.41 -9.55
N THR A 361 -16.30 -7.57 -10.08
CA THR A 361 -16.50 -7.90 -11.49
C THR A 361 -17.99 -8.05 -11.76
N ASP A 362 -18.71 -8.68 -10.84
CA ASP A 362 -20.17 -8.81 -10.88
C ASP A 362 -20.85 -7.45 -10.70
N LEU A 363 -20.38 -6.60 -9.78
CA LEU A 363 -20.92 -5.24 -9.59
C LEU A 363 -20.81 -4.38 -10.87
N LYS A 364 -19.66 -4.45 -11.56
CA LYS A 364 -19.46 -3.78 -12.85
C LYS A 364 -20.33 -4.36 -13.96
N SER A 365 -20.48 -5.68 -13.98
CA SER A 365 -21.35 -6.37 -14.95
C SER A 365 -22.83 -6.00 -14.76
N ILE A 366 -23.29 -5.87 -13.51
CA ILE A 366 -24.63 -5.40 -13.17
C ILE A 366 -24.83 -3.95 -13.65
N ALA A 367 -23.86 -3.08 -13.41
CA ALA A 367 -23.90 -1.69 -13.88
C ALA A 367 -23.98 -1.60 -15.41
N GLU A 368 -23.18 -2.37 -16.14
CA GLU A 368 -23.19 -2.40 -17.60
C GLU A 368 -24.50 -2.97 -18.18
N ALA A 369 -25.05 -4.01 -17.54
CA ALA A 369 -26.35 -4.56 -17.88
C ALA A 369 -27.51 -3.56 -17.66
N LEU A 370 -27.40 -2.66 -16.68
CA LEU A 370 -28.37 -1.57 -16.49
C LEU A 370 -28.24 -0.49 -17.54
N LYS A 371 -27.01 -0.09 -17.87
CA LYS A 371 -26.70 0.93 -18.89
C LYS A 371 -27.20 0.51 -20.27
N SER A 372 -27.07 -0.78 -20.61
CA SER A 372 -27.55 -1.33 -21.89
C SER A 372 -29.08 -1.45 -22.00
N LYS A 373 -29.81 -1.48 -20.88
CA LYS A 373 -31.29 -1.59 -20.89
C LYS A 373 -31.99 -0.26 -21.15
N SER A 374 -31.44 0.86 -20.69
CA SER A 374 -32.01 2.19 -20.93
C SER A 374 -31.00 3.29 -20.64
N GLU A 375 -31.00 4.34 -21.47
CA GLU A 375 -30.22 5.55 -21.22
C GLU A 375 -30.59 6.22 -19.89
N SER A 376 -31.84 6.05 -19.43
CA SER A 376 -32.31 6.58 -18.14
C SER A 376 -31.61 5.97 -16.92
N TYR A 377 -30.91 4.83 -17.07
CA TYR A 377 -30.17 4.17 -16.00
C TYR A 377 -28.67 4.46 -16.04
N THR A 378 -28.19 5.23 -17.02
CA THR A 378 -26.76 5.53 -17.21
C THR A 378 -26.16 6.18 -15.97
N ALA A 379 -26.82 7.18 -15.40
CA ALA A 379 -26.34 7.86 -14.20
C ALA A 379 -26.29 6.94 -12.97
N PHE A 380 -27.23 6.00 -12.87
CA PHE A 380 -27.28 5.03 -11.77
C PHE A 380 -26.21 3.93 -11.93
N SER A 381 -26.03 3.45 -13.16
CA SER A 381 -24.95 2.53 -13.55
C SER A 381 -23.57 3.13 -13.25
N GLU A 382 -23.35 4.39 -13.64
CA GLU A 382 -22.09 5.08 -13.37
C GLU A 382 -21.84 5.25 -11.86
N LYS A 383 -22.90 5.44 -11.07
CA LYS A 383 -22.81 5.48 -9.61
C LYS A 383 -22.40 4.12 -9.02
N ILE A 384 -22.98 3.01 -9.49
CA ILE A 384 -22.59 1.65 -9.09
C ILE A 384 -21.13 1.37 -9.46
N THR A 385 -20.73 1.65 -10.71
CA THR A 385 -19.35 1.46 -11.19
C THR A 385 -18.37 2.26 -10.35
N HIS A 386 -18.67 3.53 -10.07
CA HIS A 386 -17.82 4.38 -9.24
C HIS A 386 -17.69 3.85 -7.81
N LEU A 387 -18.77 3.38 -7.19
CA LEU A 387 -18.70 2.80 -5.84
C LEU A 387 -17.93 1.47 -5.84
N ALA A 388 -18.14 0.62 -6.85
CA ALA A 388 -17.44 -0.65 -6.98
C ALA A 388 -15.93 -0.47 -7.21
N GLU A 389 -15.52 0.53 -8.00
CA GLU A 389 -14.11 0.88 -8.20
C GLU A 389 -13.42 1.41 -6.95
N ASN A 390 -14.20 2.02 -6.06
CA ASN A 390 -13.73 2.53 -4.78
C ASN A 390 -13.95 1.55 -3.61
N PHE A 391 -14.38 0.30 -3.88
CA PHE A 391 -14.67 -0.72 -2.87
C PHE A 391 -15.68 -0.22 -1.80
N ASP A 392 -16.53 0.74 -2.14
CA ASP A 392 -17.52 1.33 -1.25
C ASP A 392 -18.78 0.46 -1.21
N PHE A 393 -18.65 -0.69 -0.55
CA PHE A 393 -19.70 -1.68 -0.40
C PHE A 393 -20.90 -1.18 0.41
N ASP A 394 -20.66 -0.31 1.40
CA ASP A 394 -21.73 0.30 2.20
C ASP A 394 -22.55 1.29 1.37
N GLY A 395 -21.90 2.08 0.51
CA GLY A 395 -22.58 2.94 -0.46
C GLY A 395 -23.42 2.15 -1.46
N ILE A 396 -22.97 0.97 -1.89
CA ILE A 396 -23.75 0.08 -2.78
C ILE A 396 -24.94 -0.52 -2.05
N LYS A 397 -24.79 -0.93 -0.78
CA LYS A 397 -25.91 -1.39 0.06
C LYS A 397 -26.97 -0.29 0.21
N GLN A 398 -26.55 0.93 0.48
CA GLN A 398 -27.48 2.07 0.56
C GLN A 398 -28.22 2.31 -0.77
N LEU A 399 -27.57 2.16 -1.92
CA LEU A 399 -28.23 2.24 -3.22
C LEU A 399 -29.25 1.13 -3.45
N ALA A 400 -28.92 -0.10 -3.01
CA ALA A 400 -29.84 -1.23 -3.11
C ALA A 400 -31.08 -1.01 -2.21
N ASP A 401 -30.89 -0.49 -1.00
CA ASP A 401 -31.98 -0.15 -0.08
C ASP A 401 -32.86 0.99 -0.64
N GLU A 402 -32.25 1.99 -1.29
CA GLU A 402 -32.97 3.08 -1.96
C GLU A 402 -33.88 2.54 -3.09
N LEU A 403 -33.40 1.58 -3.88
CA LEU A 403 -34.19 0.89 -4.91
C LEU A 403 -35.36 0.09 -4.33
N GLU A 404 -35.21 -0.52 -3.15
CA GLU A 404 -36.29 -1.24 -2.48
C GLU A 404 -37.31 -0.34 -1.78
N SER A 405 -36.90 0.89 -1.40
CA SER A 405 -37.72 1.84 -0.65
C SER A 405 -38.75 2.61 -1.50
N HIS A 406 -38.58 2.63 -2.83
CA HIS A 406 -39.54 3.21 -3.79
C HIS A 406 -40.72 2.24 -4.10
N LYS A 407 -41.42 1.81 -3.04
CA LYS A 407 -42.65 1.00 -3.10
C LYS A 407 -43.91 1.80 -3.42
#